data_AF-A0A3M3Y3Y2-F1
#
_entry.id   AF-A0A3M3Y3Y2-F1
#
_cell.length_a   1.000
_cell.length_b   1.000
_cell.length_c   1.000
_cell.angle_alpha   90.00
_cell.angle_beta   90.00
_cell.angle_gamma   90.00
#
_symmetry.space_group_name_H-M   'P 1'
#
loop_
_entity.id
_entity.type
_entity.pdbx_description
1 polymer ?
#
loop_
_entity_poly.entity_id
_entity_poly.type
_entity_poly.pdbx_seq_one_letter_code
_entity_poly.pdbx_strand_id
1 'polypeptide(L)' 'MAGLPQENQSGNSKHLQLHLIVHNYATHKHPEVKAWLEKDKRFHIHFTPTSSSWINMVERFFRDITVYLRDGSFS' A
#
# COMPACT_ATOMS: atom_id res chain seq x y z
N MET A 1 -36.03 12.79 -20.00
CA MET A 1 -34.96 13.55 -19.32
C MET A 1 -34.20 12.57 -18.42
N ALA A 2 -33.29 11.77 -18.98
CA ALA A 2 -32.46 10.86 -18.21
C ALA A 2 -31.29 11.66 -17.64
N GLY A 3 -31.18 11.72 -16.31
CA GLY A 3 -30.07 12.40 -15.64
C GLY A 3 -28.74 11.73 -15.97
N LEU A 4 -27.73 12.54 -16.28
CA LEU A 4 -26.37 12.10 -16.56
C LEU A 4 -25.80 11.31 -15.36
N PRO A 5 -24.93 10.30 -15.60
CA PRO A 5 -24.20 9.65 -14.53
C PRO A 5 -23.33 10.68 -13.82
N GLN A 6 -23.44 10.75 -12.49
CA GLN A 6 -22.66 11.63 -11.64
C GLN A 6 -21.16 11.31 -11.81
N GLU A 7 -20.51 12.10 -12.66
CA GLU A 7 -19.07 12.14 -12.84
C GLU A 7 -18.38 12.47 -11.52
N ASN A 8 -17.46 11.59 -11.10
CA ASN A 8 -16.38 11.84 -10.16
C ASN A 8 -16.65 12.95 -9.13
N GLN A 9 -17.45 12.63 -8.12
CA GLN A 9 -17.40 13.40 -6.88
C GLN A 9 -16.00 13.18 -6.30
N SER A 10 -15.23 14.26 -6.20
CA SER A 10 -13.98 14.37 -5.42
C SER A 10 -14.31 14.09 -3.94
N GLY A 11 -14.57 12.81 -3.65
CA GLY A 11 -15.08 12.32 -2.41
C GLY A 11 -13.93 12.26 -1.44
N ASN A 12 -13.83 13.27 -0.59
CA ASN A 12 -12.92 13.30 0.54
C ASN A 12 -12.98 11.96 1.31
N SER A 13 -12.02 11.08 1.02
CA SER A 13 -12.02 9.66 1.42
C SER A 13 -11.65 9.46 2.89
N LYS A 14 -11.72 10.53 3.70
CA LYS A 14 -11.33 10.56 5.11
C LYS A 14 -12.08 9.56 6.00
N HIS A 15 -13.22 9.04 5.54
CA HIS A 15 -14.01 8.04 6.26
C HIS A 15 -13.65 6.59 5.89
N LEU A 16 -12.88 6.35 4.84
CA LEU A 16 -12.50 5.00 4.41
C LEU A 16 -11.35 4.46 5.24
N GLN A 17 -11.46 3.21 5.69
CA GLN A 17 -10.37 2.51 6.37
C GLN A 17 -9.25 2.15 5.38
N LEU A 18 -8.00 2.31 5.81
CA LEU A 18 -6.81 1.97 5.03
C LEU A 18 -6.15 0.73 5.64
N HIS A 19 -6.10 -0.35 4.87
CA HIS A 19 -5.44 -1.60 5.26
C HIS A 19 -4.11 -1.70 4.52
N LEU A 20 -3.01 -1.64 5.26
CA LEU A 20 -1.65 -1.65 4.72
C LEU A 20 -1.04 -3.01 4.97
N ILE A 21 -0.64 -3.70 3.90
CA ILE A 21 0.15 -4.93 3.99
C ILE A 21 1.62 -4.50 3.88
N VAL A 22 2.40 -4.73 4.94
CA VAL A 22 3.81 -4.32 5.00
C VAL A 22 4.69 -5.49 5.40
N HIS A 23 5.94 -5.47 4.96
CA HIS A 23 6.91 -6.48 5.34
C HIS A 23 7.27 -6.39 6.84
N ASN A 24 7.66 -7.51 7.45
CA ASN A 24 7.94 -7.62 8.89
C ASN A 24 9.31 -7.08 9.31
N TYR A 25 9.64 -5.84 8.92
CA TYR A 25 10.90 -5.20 9.28
C TYR A 25 10.77 -4.30 10.52
N ALA A 26 11.88 -4.12 11.22
CA ALA A 26 11.92 -3.47 12.53
C ALA A 26 11.46 -2.00 12.51
N THR A 27 11.72 -1.27 11.42
CA THR A 27 11.36 0.15 11.29
C THR A 27 9.86 0.40 11.44
N HIS A 28 9.02 -0.51 10.93
CA HIS A 28 7.56 -0.42 11.04
C HIS A 28 7.04 -0.65 12.46
N LYS A 29 7.89 -1.15 13.38
CA LYS A 29 7.56 -1.39 14.79
C LYS A 29 8.17 -0.35 15.73
N HIS A 30 8.85 0.66 15.18
CA HIS A 30 9.45 1.73 15.97
C HIS A 30 8.38 2.44 16.83
N PRO A 31 8.70 2.85 18.07
CA PRO A 31 7.73 3.48 18.97
C PRO A 31 7.02 4.69 18.37
N GLU A 32 7.75 5.52 17.61
CA GLU A 32 7.16 6.70 16.95
C GLU A 32 6.13 6.34 15.88
N VAL A 33 6.37 5.25 15.14
CA VAL A 33 5.43 4.74 14.12
C VAL A 33 4.17 4.21 14.80
N LYS A 34 4.33 3.46 15.89
CA LYS A 34 3.19 2.97 16.69
C LYS A 34 2.37 4.13 17.26
N ALA A 35 3.03 5.12 17.85
CA ALA A 35 2.37 6.29 18.41
C ALA A 35 1.63 7.11 17.34
N TRP A 36 2.14 7.16 16.11
CA TRP A 36 1.45 7.79 14.99
C TRP A 36 0.21 6.99 14.56
N LEU A 37 0.32 5.67 14.41
CA LEU A 37 -0.82 4.79 14.08
C LEU A 37 -1.91 4.81 15.16
N GLU A 38 -1.52 4.96 16.42
CA GLU A 38 -2.48 5.04 17.52
C GLU A 38 -3.33 6.30 17.47
N LYS A 39 -2.79 7.41 16.94
CA LYS A 39 -3.49 8.69 16.78
C LYS A 39 -4.51 8.67 15.65
N ASP A 40 -4.29 7.88 14.60
CA ASP A 40 -5.20 7.78 13.46
C ASP A 40 -5.65 6.32 13.24
N LYS A 41 -6.84 6.00 13.75
CA LYS A 41 -7.45 4.66 13.66
C LYS A 41 -7.88 4.27 12.25
N ARG A 42 -7.72 5.16 11.27
CA ARG A 42 -7.97 4.86 9.87
C ARG A 42 -6.97 3.83 9.32
N PHE A 43 -5.76 3.77 9.87
CA PHE A 43 -4.67 2.93 9.37
C PHE A 43 -4.60 1.60 10.13
N HIS A 44 -4.75 0.49 9.41
CA HIS A 44 -4.63 -0.88 9.91
C HIS A 44 -3.43 -1.55 9.25
N ILE A 45 -2.39 -1.83 10.02
CA ILE A 45 -1.19 -2.50 9.51
C ILE A 45 -1.28 -4.01 9.68
N HIS A 46 -1.05 -4.74 8.58
CA HIS A 46 -0.90 -6.19 8.51
C HIS A 46 0.53 -6.52 8.11
N PHE A 47 1.24 -7.26 8.97
CA PHE A 47 2.60 -7.69 8.69
C PHE A 47 2.62 -9.02 7.94
N THR A 48 3.39 -9.10 6.86
CA THR A 48 3.65 -10.39 6.19
C THR A 48 4.39 -11.33 7.14
N PRO A 49 4.12 -12.65 7.15
CA PRO A 49 4.91 -13.59 7.94
C PRO A 49 6.39 -13.55 7.55
N THR A 50 7.25 -13.97 8.48
CA THR A 50 8.69 -14.11 8.21
C THR A 50 8.91 -15.01 6.99
N SER A 51 9.86 -14.63 6.13
CA SER A 51 10.19 -15.34 4.88
C SER A 51 9.07 -15.39 3.83
N SER A 52 8.06 -14.51 3.93
CA SER A 52 6.97 -14.41 2.93
C SER A 52 7.17 -13.24 1.95
N SER A 53 8.35 -13.14 1.34
CA SER A 53 8.66 -12.10 0.33
C SER A 53 7.73 -12.12 -0.88
N TRP A 54 7.22 -13.30 -1.25
CA TRP A 54 6.35 -13.49 -2.42
C TRP A 54 5.03 -12.72 -2.37
N ILE A 55 4.53 -12.37 -1.18
CA ILE A 55 3.31 -11.57 -1.01
C ILE A 55 3.61 -10.06 -0.91
N ASN A 56 4.88 -9.66 -0.82
CA ASN A 56 5.26 -8.25 -0.76
C ASN A 56 5.23 -7.64 -2.17
N MET A 57 4.14 -6.93 -2.50
CA MET A 57 3.97 -6.27 -3.81
C MET A 57 5.11 -5.30 -4.16
N VAL A 58 5.73 -4.66 -3.17
CA VAL A 58 6.85 -3.73 -3.40
C VAL A 58 8.07 -4.48 -3.94
N GLU A 59 8.36 -5.68 -3.41
CA GLU A 59 9.45 -6.52 -3.93
C GLU A 59 9.16 -7.01 -5.35
N ARG A 60 7.90 -7.35 -5.66
CA ARG A 60 7.50 -7.71 -7.03
C ARG A 60 7.65 -6.54 -8.00
N PHE A 61 7.25 -5.34 -7.59
CA PHE A 61 7.39 -4.13 -8.39
C PHE A 61 8.87 -3.85 -8.75
N PHE A 62 9.77 -3.93 -7.78
CA PHE A 62 11.21 -3.72 -8.05
C PHE A 62 11.84 -4.85 -8.85
N ARG A 63 11.38 -6.10 -8.68
CA ARG A 63 11.75 -7.20 -9.56
C ARG A 63 11.38 -6.87 -11.02
N ASP A 64 10.16 -6.42 -11.25
CA ASP A 64 9.69 -6.14 -12.62
C ASP A 64 10.46 -4.97 -13.22
N ILE A 65 10.73 -3.89 -12.45
CA ILE A 65 11.66 -2.82 -12.86
C ILE A 65 13.03 -3.38 -13.24
N THR A 66 13.58 -4.29 -12.43
CA THR A 66 14.90 -4.89 -12.70
C THR A 66 14.90 -5.64 -14.02
N VAL A 67 13.84 -6.41 -14.31
CA VAL A 67 13.67 -7.12 -15.59
C VAL A 67 13.60 -6.11 -16.74
N TYR A 68 12.77 -5.07 -16.63
CA TYR A 68 12.64 -4.06 -17.69
C TYR A 68 13.95 -3.30 -17.94
N LEU A 69 14.68 -2.93 -16.89
CA LEU A 69 15.97 -2.25 -17.02
C LEU A 69 17.04 -3.14 -17.65
N ARG A 70 17.03 -4.45 -17.36
CA ARG A 70 18.00 -5.40 -17.93
C ARG A 70 17.67 -5.73 -19.39
N ASP A 71 16.40 -5.92 -19.70
CA ASP A 71 15.95 -6.41 -21.00
C ASP A 71 15.63 -5.25 -21.98
N GLY A 72 15.67 -4.00 -21.49
CA GLY A 72 15.58 -2.78 -22.32
C GLY A 72 14.20 -2.49 -22.90
N SER A 73 13.16 -3.17 -22.42
CA SER A 73 11.79 -3.00 -22.92
C SER A 73 10.77 -2.97 -21.78
N PHE A 74 9.75 -2.13 -21.90
CA PHE A 74 8.57 -2.09 -21.03
C PHE A 74 7.33 -2.73 -21.69
N SER A 75 7.51 -3.41 -22.83
CA SER A 75 6.46 -4.07 -23.62
C SER A 75 6.08 -5.44 -23.09
#